data_AF-A0A6I1W2Y5-F1
#
_entry.id   AF-A0A6I1W2Y5-F1
#
_cell.length_a   1.000
_cell.length_b   1.000
_cell.length_c   1.000
_cell.angle_alpha   90.00
_cell.angle_beta   90.00
_cell.angle_gamma   90.00
#
_symmetry.space_group_name_H-M   'P 1'
#
loop_
_entity.id
_entity.type
_entity.pdbx_description
1 polymer ?
#
loop_
_entity_poly.entity_id
_entity_poly.type
_entity_poly.pdbx_seq_one_letter_code
_entity_poly.pdbx_strand_id
1 'polypeptide(L)'
;WEVDGSEVLASQEVHNIAVAIGVDPGAADMSQLRYGKICILADADSDGLHIATLLCALFVQHFRPLVDAGHVYVAMPPLYRIDLGKEIYYALDEAERDGILDRLVAEKKRGKPQVTRFKGLGEMNPPQLRETTMDPNTRRLVQLT
;
A
#
# COMPACT_ATOMS: atom_id res chain seq x y z
N TRP A 1 -3.86 16.00 12.45
CA TRP A 1 -5.18 16.49 11.96
C TRP A 1 -5.55 17.80 12.63
N GLU A 2 -5.70 17.82 13.96
CA GLU A 2 -6.05 19.05 14.72
C GLU A 2 -4.83 19.92 15.09
N VAL A 3 -3.63 19.48 14.72
CA VAL A 3 -2.35 20.12 15.07
C VAL A 3 -1.96 21.10 13.95
N ASP A 4 -1.39 22.25 14.29
CA ASP A 4 -0.92 23.23 13.30
C ASP A 4 0.29 22.71 12.49
N GLY A 5 0.48 23.16 11.25
CA GLY A 5 1.57 22.69 10.39
C GLY A 5 2.97 22.85 11.01
N SER A 6 3.16 23.88 11.82
CA SER A 6 4.41 24.12 12.56
C SER A 6 4.63 23.14 13.72
N GLU A 7 3.55 22.73 14.40
CA GLU A 7 3.56 21.77 15.50
C GLU A 7 3.68 20.32 14.99
N VAL A 8 3.19 20.04 13.78
CA VAL A 8 3.33 18.73 13.12
C VAL A 8 4.80 18.39 12.87
N LEU A 9 5.64 19.38 12.57
CA LEU A 9 7.09 19.20 12.43
C LEU A 9 7.81 18.90 13.74
N ALA A 10 7.16 19.07 14.90
CA ALA A 10 7.73 18.69 16.19
C ALA A 10 7.81 17.16 16.36
N SER A 11 7.01 16.39 15.63
CA SER A 11 7.16 14.94 15.53
C SER A 11 8.32 14.61 14.60
N GLN A 12 9.27 13.82 15.09
CA GLN A 12 10.44 13.41 14.33
C GLN A 12 10.06 12.59 13.09
N GLU A 13 9.04 11.76 13.19
CA GLU A 13 8.52 10.89 12.14
C GLU A 13 7.98 11.72 10.99
N VAL A 14 7.14 12.71 11.29
CA VAL A 14 6.56 13.59 10.26
C VAL A 14 7.61 14.52 9.67
N HIS A 15 8.52 15.03 10.50
CA HIS A 15 9.66 15.82 10.03
C HIS A 15 10.50 15.02 9.01
N ASN A 16 10.82 13.77 9.31
CA ASN A 16 11.57 12.91 8.40
C ASN A 16 10.82 12.66 7.07
N ILE A 17 9.49 12.50 7.13
CA ILE A 17 8.65 12.36 5.94
C ILE A 17 8.70 13.63 5.08
N ALA A 18 8.52 14.81 5.68
CA ALA A 18 8.55 16.09 4.97
C ALA A 18 9.90 16.31 4.26
N VAL A 19 11.01 16.05 4.97
CA VAL A 19 12.37 16.16 4.43
C VAL A 19 12.61 15.17 3.27
N ALA A 20 12.10 13.95 3.39
CA ALA A 20 12.22 12.93 2.34
C ALA A 20 11.43 13.31 1.08
N ILE A 21 10.21 13.85 1.24
CA ILE A 21 9.37 14.30 0.13
C ILE A 21 9.96 15.56 -0.53
N GLY A 22 10.57 16.44 0.27
CA GLY A 22 11.08 17.73 -0.17
C GLY A 22 9.99 18.82 -0.24
N VAL A 23 8.89 18.65 0.49
CA VAL A 23 7.79 19.62 0.59
C VAL A 23 7.49 19.81 2.07
N ASP A 24 7.29 21.06 2.50
CA ASP A 24 6.95 21.37 3.89
C ASP A 24 5.43 21.26 4.14
N PRO A 25 5.00 20.89 5.36
CA PRO A 25 3.59 20.91 5.75
C PRO A 25 2.94 22.28 5.52
N GLY A 26 1.83 22.32 4.79
CA GLY A 26 1.09 23.53 4.45
C GLY A 26 1.66 24.32 3.26
N ALA A 27 2.77 23.88 2.67
CA ALA A 27 3.33 24.54 1.49
C ALA A 27 2.45 24.32 0.25
N ALA A 28 2.22 25.39 -0.51
CA ALA A 28 1.54 25.32 -1.81
C ALA A 28 2.49 24.95 -2.96
N ASP A 29 3.79 25.26 -2.81
CA ASP A 29 4.81 24.96 -3.81
C ASP A 29 5.35 23.54 -3.65
N MET A 30 5.41 22.81 -4.77
CA MET A 30 5.94 21.45 -4.88
C MET A 30 7.18 21.39 -5.79
N SER A 31 7.81 22.53 -6.10
CA SER A 31 8.99 22.61 -6.98
C SER A 31 10.18 21.75 -6.51
N GLN A 32 10.27 21.51 -5.21
CA GLN A 32 11.33 20.70 -4.57
C GLN A 32 10.94 19.22 -4.38
N LEU A 33 9.81 18.78 -4.95
CA LEU A 33 9.34 17.40 -4.83
C LEU A 33 10.39 16.42 -5.39
N ARG A 34 10.84 15.50 -4.54
CA ARG A 34 11.92 14.55 -4.88
C ARG A 34 11.40 13.27 -5.54
N TYR A 35 10.15 12.90 -5.26
CA TYR A 35 9.55 11.65 -5.73
C TYR A 35 8.20 11.92 -6.38
N GLY A 36 8.02 11.42 -7.61
CA GLY A 36 6.75 11.58 -8.34
C GLY A 36 5.61 10.70 -7.81
N LYS A 37 5.92 9.66 -7.03
CA LYS A 37 4.92 8.79 -6.39
C LYS A 37 5.32 8.49 -4.95
N ILE A 38 4.45 8.84 -4.02
CA ILE A 38 4.56 8.56 -2.60
C ILE A 38 3.61 7.41 -2.31
N CYS A 39 4.15 6.23 -2.01
CA CYS A 39 3.37 5.02 -1.76
C CYS A 39 3.35 4.71 -0.26
N ILE A 40 2.17 4.72 0.34
CA ILE A 40 1.92 4.24 1.69
C ILE A 40 1.83 2.71 1.62
N LEU A 41 2.80 2.03 2.24
CA LEU A 41 2.82 0.58 2.35
C LEU A 41 2.80 0.21 3.84
N ALA A 42 1.74 -0.48 4.25
CA ALA A 42 1.53 -0.97 5.61
C ALA A 42 0.99 -2.41 5.55
N ASP A 43 1.01 -3.10 6.68
CA ASP A 43 0.50 -4.46 6.79
C ASP A 43 -1.01 -4.52 6.49
N ALA A 44 -1.47 -5.67 5.99
CA ALA A 44 -2.89 -5.90 5.65
C ALA A 44 -3.75 -6.22 6.89
N ASP A 45 -3.35 -5.76 8.08
CA ASP A 45 -4.06 -5.95 9.33
C ASP A 45 -4.78 -4.66 9.79
N SER A 46 -5.50 -4.73 10.91
CA SER A 46 -6.22 -3.58 11.46
C SER A 46 -5.29 -2.43 11.83
N ASP A 47 -4.09 -2.74 12.30
CA ASP A 47 -3.10 -1.74 12.73
C ASP A 47 -2.46 -1.05 11.52
N GLY A 48 -2.16 -1.78 10.45
CA GLY A 48 -1.68 -1.24 9.19
C GLY A 48 -2.70 -0.34 8.52
N LEU A 49 -3.99 -0.71 8.55
CA LEU A 49 -5.08 0.17 8.11
C LEU A 49 -5.19 1.44 8.96
N HIS A 50 -4.99 1.34 10.27
CA HIS A 50 -4.97 2.50 11.15
C HIS A 50 -3.79 3.43 10.81
N ILE A 51 -2.57 2.90 10.65
CA ILE A 51 -1.39 3.66 10.23
C ILE A 51 -1.62 4.32 8.86
N ALA A 52 -2.15 3.58 7.89
CA ALA A 52 -2.47 4.11 6.57
C ALA A 52 -3.46 5.28 6.66
N THR A 53 -4.47 5.17 7.53
CA THR A 53 -5.45 6.24 7.77
C THR A 53 -4.80 7.47 8.39
N LEU A 54 -3.89 7.31 9.36
CA LEU A 54 -3.15 8.42 9.97
C LEU A 54 -2.27 9.14 8.94
N LEU A 55 -1.59 8.38 8.07
CA LEU A 55 -0.79 8.95 6.99
C LEU A 55 -1.67 9.64 5.94
N CYS A 56 -2.82 9.06 5.60
CA CYS A 56 -3.79 9.72 4.71
C CYS A 56 -4.27 11.05 5.32
N ALA A 57 -4.59 11.07 6.62
CA ALA A 57 -4.98 12.27 7.33
C ALA A 57 -3.86 13.33 7.30
N LEU A 58 -2.59 12.92 7.47
CA LEU A 58 -1.43 13.80 7.32
C LEU A 58 -1.35 14.40 5.92
N PHE A 59 -1.46 13.59 4.88
CA PHE A 59 -1.37 14.07 3.49
C PHE A 59 -2.54 14.97 3.11
N VAL A 60 -3.76 14.60 3.49
CA VAL A 60 -4.98 15.36 3.17
C VAL A 60 -4.98 16.73 3.86
N GLN A 61 -4.53 16.79 5.12
CA GLN A 61 -4.57 18.03 5.89
C GLN A 61 -3.36 18.94 5.62
N HIS A 62 -2.16 18.36 5.57
CA HIS A 62 -0.92 19.13 5.57
C HIS A 62 -0.18 19.11 4.24
N PHE A 63 -0.50 18.18 3.34
CA PHE A 63 0.12 18.09 2.02
C PHE A 63 -0.92 18.03 0.90
N ARG A 64 -1.99 18.82 1.06
CA ARG A 64 -3.14 18.83 0.17
C ARG A 64 -2.75 18.94 -1.32
N PRO A 65 -1.79 19.79 -1.73
CA PRO A 65 -1.36 19.86 -3.14
C PRO A 65 -0.82 18.53 -3.69
N LEU A 66 -0.16 17.70 -2.88
CA LEU A 66 0.33 16.38 -3.31
C LEU A 66 -0.81 15.40 -3.57
N VAL A 67 -1.86 15.46 -2.74
CA VAL A 67 -3.07 14.64 -2.92
C VAL A 67 -3.82 15.08 -4.17
N ASP A 68 -4.08 16.38 -4.31
CA ASP A 68 -4.85 16.91 -5.45
C ASP A 68 -4.12 16.72 -6.78
N ALA A 69 -2.78 16.74 -6.78
CA ALA A 69 -1.95 16.41 -7.95
C ALA A 69 -1.80 14.90 -8.21
N GLY A 70 -2.36 14.06 -7.33
CA GLY A 70 -2.37 12.60 -7.49
C GLY A 70 -1.01 11.94 -7.23
N HIS A 71 -0.15 12.53 -6.41
CA HIS A 71 1.16 11.96 -6.08
C HIS A 71 1.11 10.91 -4.97
N VAL A 72 0.00 10.83 -4.22
CA VAL A 72 -0.15 9.92 -3.07
C VAL A 72 -0.86 8.63 -3.50
N TYR A 73 -0.30 7.50 -3.11
CA TYR A 73 -0.80 6.16 -3.42
C TYR A 73 -0.83 5.30 -2.16
N VAL A 74 -1.77 4.38 -2.08
CA VAL A 74 -1.86 3.35 -1.05
C VAL A 74 -1.59 2.00 -1.71
N ALA A 75 -0.58 1.29 -1.22
CA ALA A 75 -0.28 -0.06 -1.65
C ALA A 75 -1.23 -1.06 -0.99
N MET A 76 -1.71 -2.03 -1.77
CA MET A 76 -2.60 -3.08 -1.29
C MET A 76 -1.87 -4.42 -1.33
N PRO A 77 -1.17 -4.80 -0.25
CA PRO A 77 -0.58 -6.13 -0.16
C PRO A 77 -1.67 -7.21 -0.06
N PRO A 78 -1.44 -8.41 -0.61
CA PRO A 78 -2.40 -9.50 -0.57
C PRO A 78 -2.48 -10.15 0.81
N LEU A 79 -3.67 -10.56 1.22
CA LEU A 79 -3.89 -11.40 2.41
C LEU A 79 -3.64 -12.88 2.15
N TYR A 80 -3.79 -13.32 0.90
CA TYR A 80 -3.73 -14.74 0.53
C TYR A 80 -2.82 -14.98 -0.66
N ARG A 81 -2.10 -16.09 -0.61
CA ARG A 81 -1.40 -16.71 -1.74
C ARG A 81 -1.99 -18.09 -1.99
N ILE A 82 -2.25 -18.39 -3.26
CA ILE A 82 -2.80 -19.67 -3.71
C ILE A 82 -1.82 -20.28 -4.68
N ASP A 83 -1.27 -21.44 -4.33
CA ASP A 83 -0.34 -22.20 -5.16
C ASP A 83 -1.05 -23.42 -5.77
N LEU A 84 -1.02 -23.55 -7.10
CA LEU A 84 -1.52 -24.72 -7.82
C LEU A 84 -0.45 -25.23 -8.79
N GLY A 85 0.35 -26.19 -8.32
CA GLY A 85 1.46 -26.73 -9.09
C GLY A 85 2.53 -25.67 -9.36
N LYS A 86 2.56 -25.11 -10.57
CA LYS A 86 3.48 -24.03 -10.96
C LYS A 86 2.80 -22.65 -11.02
N GLU A 87 1.48 -22.60 -10.90
CA GLU A 87 0.71 -21.36 -10.95
C GLU A 87 0.60 -20.77 -9.55
N ILE A 88 0.82 -19.46 -9.45
CA ILE A 88 0.75 -18.69 -8.21
C ILE A 88 -0.28 -17.59 -8.42
N TYR A 89 -1.21 -17.46 -7.47
CA TYR A 89 -2.21 -16.41 -7.45
C TYR A 89 -2.18 -15.69 -6.11
N TYR A 90 -2.47 -14.39 -6.13
CA TYR A 90 -2.57 -13.57 -4.93
C TYR A 90 -3.98 -12.99 -4.84
N ALA A 91 -4.52 -12.96 -3.63
CA ALA A 91 -5.82 -12.37 -3.33
C ALA A 91 -5.69 -11.35 -2.19
N LEU A 92 -6.36 -10.21 -2.37
CA LEU A 92 -6.41 -9.12 -1.39
C LEU A 92 -7.27 -9.48 -0.18
N ASP A 93 -8.35 -10.22 -0.40
CA ASP A 93 -9.31 -10.58 0.63
C ASP A 93 -9.85 -12.01 0.44
N GLU A 94 -10.77 -12.40 1.33
CA GLU A 94 -11.39 -13.72 1.29
C GLU A 94 -12.29 -13.91 0.07
N ALA A 95 -12.97 -12.86 -0.38
CA ALA A 95 -13.86 -12.92 -1.54
C ALA A 95 -13.07 -13.16 -2.83
N GLU A 96 -11.95 -12.47 -3.03
CA GLU A 96 -11.06 -12.67 -4.16
C GLU A 96 -10.41 -14.07 -4.10
N ARG A 97 -10.02 -14.53 -2.90
CA ARG A 97 -9.52 -15.90 -2.71
C ARG A 97 -10.54 -16.93 -3.19
N ASP A 98 -11.78 -16.82 -2.73
CA ASP A 98 -12.84 -17.76 -3.07
C ASP A 98 -13.18 -17.71 -4.57
N GLY A 99 -13.22 -16.52 -5.15
CA GLY A 99 -13.38 -16.35 -6.60
C GLY A 99 -12.25 -16.99 -7.42
N ILE A 100 -10.99 -16.91 -6.97
CA ILE A 100 -9.87 -17.59 -7.61
C ILE A 100 -10.04 -19.11 -7.51
N LEU A 101 -10.40 -19.63 -6.33
CA LEU A 101 -10.61 -21.07 -6.14
C LEU A 101 -11.74 -21.60 -7.03
N ASP A 102 -12.86 -20.88 -7.10
CA ASP A 102 -13.98 -21.22 -7.97
C ASP A 102 -13.58 -21.22 -9.45
N ARG A 103 -12.78 -20.24 -9.88
CA ARG A 103 -12.24 -20.18 -11.25
C ARG A 103 -11.36 -21.39 -11.57
N LEU A 104 -10.49 -21.77 -10.64
CA LEU A 104 -9.61 -22.93 -10.82
C LEU A 104 -10.40 -24.24 -10.95
N VAL A 105 -11.51 -24.37 -10.20
CA VAL A 105 -12.45 -25.50 -10.32
C VAL A 105 -13.18 -25.48 -11.65
N ALA A 106 -13.71 -24.33 -12.07
CA ALA A 106 -14.41 -24.17 -13.34
C ALA A 106 -13.52 -24.48 -14.56
N GLU A 107 -12.26 -24.07 -14.51
CA GLU A 107 -11.24 -24.38 -15.52
C GLU A 107 -10.76 -25.84 -15.48
N LYS A 108 -11.27 -26.66 -14.55
CA LYS A 108 -10.89 -28.08 -14.33
C LYS A 108 -9.38 -28.25 -14.18
N LYS A 109 -8.70 -27.28 -13.54
CA LYS A 109 -7.27 -27.36 -13.28
C LYS A 109 -6.98 -28.55 -12.36
N ARG A 110 -5.98 -29.36 -12.71
CA ARG A 110 -5.65 -30.59 -11.97
C ARG A 110 -4.72 -30.24 -10.80
N GLY A 111 -5.12 -30.63 -9.60
CA GLY A 111 -4.32 -30.48 -8.38
C GLY A 111 -5.16 -29.93 -7.22
N LYS A 112 -4.61 -30.01 -6.00
CA LYS A 112 -5.22 -29.41 -4.81
C LYS A 112 -4.54 -28.05 -4.54
N PRO A 113 -5.26 -26.92 -4.69
CA PRO A 113 -4.70 -25.61 -4.36
C PRO A 113 -4.21 -25.57 -2.92
N GLN A 114 -3.02 -25.01 -2.69
CA GLN A 114 -2.50 -24.71 -1.36
C GLN A 114 -2.74 -23.23 -1.08
N VAL A 115 -3.47 -22.93 -0.02
CA VAL A 115 -3.77 -21.54 0.38
C VAL A 115 -2.89 -21.19 1.58
N THR A 116 -2.13 -20.11 1.45
CA THR A 116 -1.33 -19.51 2.52
C THR A 116 -1.89 -18.13 2.84
N ARG A 117 -2.10 -17.83 4.11
CA ARG A 117 -2.53 -16.51 4.59
C ARG A 117 -1.32 -15.76 5.12
N PHE A 118 -1.13 -14.51 4.69
CA PHE A 118 -0.14 -13.60 5.24
C PHE A 118 -0.74 -12.84 6.42
N LYS A 119 -0.05 -12.78 7.55
CA LYS A 119 -0.45 -11.93 8.69
C LYS A 119 0.08 -10.51 8.58
N GLY A 120 1.22 -10.33 7.93
CA GLY A 120 1.88 -9.04 7.75
C GLY A 120 2.97 -9.14 6.68
N LEU A 121 3.54 -7.99 6.29
CA LEU A 121 4.54 -7.92 5.22
C LEU A 121 5.83 -8.68 5.58
N GLY A 122 6.14 -8.81 6.87
CA GLY A 122 7.31 -9.55 7.37
C GLY A 122 7.25 -11.06 7.14
N GLU A 123 6.07 -11.64 6.86
CA GLU A 123 5.92 -13.07 6.52
C GLU A 123 6.14 -13.33 5.02
N MET A 124 6.29 -12.27 4.22
CA MET A 124 6.52 -12.37 2.78
C MET A 124 8.02 -12.40 2.47
N ASN A 125 8.42 -13.31 1.59
CA ASN A 125 9.78 -13.31 1.08
C ASN A 125 10.01 -12.10 0.15
N PRO A 126 11.23 -11.55 0.07
CA PRO A 126 11.52 -10.37 -0.75
C PRO A 126 11.04 -10.45 -2.22
N PRO A 127 11.14 -11.60 -2.93
CA PRO A 127 10.58 -11.72 -4.28
C PRO A 127 9.05 -11.57 -4.34
N GLN A 128 8.34 -12.10 -3.33
CA GLN A 128 6.89 -12.00 -3.23
C GLN A 128 6.47 -10.57 -2.93
N LEU A 129 7.16 -9.92 -1.98
CA LEU A 129 6.92 -8.51 -1.65
C LEU A 129 7.12 -7.62 -2.89
N ARG A 130 8.18 -7.88 -3.65
CA ARG A 130 8.45 -7.18 -4.91
C ARG A 130 7.32 -7.36 -5.90
N GLU A 131 6.93 -8.60 -6.19
CA GLU A 131 5.87 -8.92 -7.15
C GLU A 131 4.53 -8.30 -6.77
N THR A 132 4.21 -8.30 -5.48
CA THR A 132 2.87 -7.90 -5.00
C THR A 132 2.74 -6.39 -4.78
N THR A 133 3.82 -5.70 -4.40
CA THR A 133 3.73 -4.29 -3.95
C THR A 133 4.70 -3.34 -4.65
N MET A 134 5.82 -3.81 -5.20
CA MET A 134 6.86 -2.91 -5.73
C MET A 134 6.92 -2.89 -7.26
N ASP A 135 6.76 -4.04 -7.93
CA ASP A 135 6.93 -4.17 -9.37
C ASP A 135 5.80 -3.46 -10.11
N PRO A 136 6.09 -2.44 -10.95
CA PRO A 136 5.05 -1.69 -11.66
C PRO A 136 4.11 -2.50 -12.53
N ASN A 137 4.52 -3.70 -12.97
CA ASN A 137 3.72 -4.55 -13.86
C ASN A 137 2.70 -5.41 -13.13
N THR A 138 2.93 -5.71 -11.85
CA THR A 138 2.13 -6.68 -11.08
C THR A 138 1.59 -6.11 -9.77
N ARG A 139 2.16 -5.00 -9.28
CA ARG A 139 1.72 -4.36 -8.04
C ARG A 139 0.30 -3.83 -8.12
N ARG A 140 -0.34 -3.76 -6.97
CA ARG A 140 -1.66 -3.13 -6.79
C ARG A 140 -1.51 -1.86 -5.97
N LEU A 141 -1.66 -0.72 -6.62
CA LEU A 141 -1.66 0.61 -5.99
C LEU A 141 -3.00 1.29 -6.26
N VAL A 142 -3.58 1.86 -5.22
CA VAL A 142 -4.73 2.76 -5.31
C VAL A 142 -4.20 4.18 -5.24
N GLN A 143 -4.57 5.03 -6.19
CA GLN A 143 -4.25 6.45 -6.13
C GLN A 143 -5.22 7.13 -5.17
N LEU A 144 -4.68 7.92 -4.24
CA LEU A 144 -5.47 8.78 -3.38
C LEU A 144 -5.73 10.08 -4.15
N THR A 145 -6.97 10.29 -4.59
CA THR A 145 -7.43 11.49 -5.30
C THR A 145 -8.68 12.06 -4.64
#